data_AF-A0A0R1VHU7-F1
#
_entry.id   AF-A0A0R1VHU7-F1
#
_cell.length_a   1.000
_cell.length_b   1.000
_cell.length_c   1.000
_cell.angle_alpha   90.00
_cell.angle_beta   90.00
_cell.angle_gamma   90.00
#
_symmetry.space_group_name_H-M   'P 1'
#
loop_
_entity.id
_entity.type
_entity.pdbx_description
1 polymer ?
#
loop_
_entity_poly.entity_id
_entity_poly.type
_entity_poly.pdbx_seq_one_letter_code
_entity_poly.pdbx_strand_id
1 'polypeptide(L)' 'MKSIARQTSTSTNTVQRVLEKYSPSSFEDTDWLPECLAFDEFRGVGRRLHFIAIDGHTHKIVKVLPTRLKKRYYQLL' A
#
# COMPACT_ATOMS: atom_id res chain seq x y z
N MET A 1 10.91 -10.56 -6.70
CA MET A 1 11.77 -11.48 -5.90
C MET A 1 12.82 -12.21 -6.75
N LYS A 2 12.45 -13.00 -7.77
CA LYS A 2 13.41 -13.80 -8.57
C LYS A 2 14.48 -12.98 -9.32
N SER A 3 14.13 -11.84 -9.90
CA SER A 3 15.08 -10.97 -10.61
C SER A 3 16.15 -10.41 -9.68
N ILE A 4 15.73 -9.86 -8.54
CA ILE A 4 16.61 -9.31 -7.49
C ILE A 4 17.53 -10.43 -6.98
N ALA A 5 16.95 -11.58 -6.60
CA ALA A 5 17.71 -12.74 -6.13
C ALA A 5 18.82 -13.17 -7.11
N ARG A 6 18.53 -13.16 -8.42
CA ARG A 6 19.51 -13.45 -9.47
C ARG A 6 20.58 -12.36 -9.60
N GLN A 7 20.21 -11.09 -9.49
CA GLN A 7 21.14 -9.95 -9.58
C GLN A 7 22.06 -9.84 -8.37
N THR A 8 21.57 -10.22 -7.18
CA THR A 8 22.30 -10.11 -5.91
C THR A 8 22.94 -11.42 -5.46
N SER A 9 22.82 -12.50 -6.23
CA SER A 9 23.29 -13.85 -5.86
C SER A 9 22.79 -14.32 -4.50
N THR A 10 21.56 -13.94 -4.13
CA THR A 10 20.92 -14.32 -2.86
C THR A 10 19.68 -15.17 -3.09
N SER A 11 19.25 -15.95 -2.09
CA SER A 11 17.99 -16.68 -2.17
C SER A 11 16.77 -15.74 -2.23
N THR A 12 15.67 -16.19 -2.84
CA THR A 12 14.40 -15.45 -2.82
C THR A 12 13.88 -15.22 -1.41
N ASN A 13 14.14 -16.15 -0.49
CA ASN A 13 13.77 -16.03 0.92
C ASN A 13 14.55 -14.93 1.62
N THR A 14 15.83 -14.76 1.28
CA THR A 14 16.65 -13.65 1.79
C THR A 14 16.10 -12.32 1.29
N VAL A 15 15.77 -12.21 0.00
CA VAL A 15 15.16 -11.00 -0.58
C VAL A 15 13.84 -10.68 0.13
N GLN A 16 12.98 -11.68 0.35
CA GLN A 16 11.71 -11.50 1.04
C GLN A 16 11.92 -10.94 2.46
N ARG A 17 12.77 -11.57 3.27
CA ARG A 17 13.05 -11.11 4.65
C ARG A 17 13.57 -9.68 4.71
N VAL A 18 14.44 -9.31 3.76
CA VAL A 18 14.96 -7.94 3.67
C VAL A 18 13.85 -6.96 3.31
N LEU A 19 13.01 -7.29 2.33
CA LEU A 19 11.87 -6.44 1.97
C LEU A 19 10.88 -6.31 3.12
N GLU A 20 10.62 -7.38 3.86
CA GLU A 20 9.77 -7.36 5.05
C GLU A 20 10.36 -6.47 6.16
N LYS A 21 11.68 -6.49 6.36
CA LYS A 21 12.38 -5.62 7.32
C LYS A 21 12.21 -4.12 7.00
N TYR A 22 12.13 -3.77 5.73
CA TYR A 22 11.96 -2.38 5.27
C TYR A 22 10.54 -2.08 4.79
N SER A 23 9.62 -3.04 4.90
CA SER A 23 8.21 -2.79 4.68
C SER A 23 7.80 -1.78 5.75
N PRO A 24 7.43 -0.54 5.37
CA PRO A 24 6.79 0.34 6.33
C PRO A 24 5.62 -0.46 6.92
N SER A 25 5.45 -0.42 8.25
CA SER A 25 4.17 -0.76 8.85
C SER A 25 3.14 0.05 8.08
N SER A 26 2.37 -0.64 7.27
CA SER A 26 1.58 -0.10 6.17
C SER A 26 0.87 1.19 6.56
N PHE A 27 1.39 2.31 6.04
CA PHE A 27 0.91 3.67 6.24
C PHE A 27 0.87 4.06 7.72
N GLU A 28 1.82 4.90 8.17
CA GLU A 28 1.69 5.55 9.47
C GLU A 28 0.29 6.19 9.52
N ASP A 29 -0.52 5.83 10.52
CA ASP A 29 -1.78 6.50 10.75
C ASP A 29 -1.42 7.94 11.12
N THR A 30 -1.49 8.83 10.13
CA THR A 30 -1.24 10.24 10.31
C THR A 30 -2.48 10.88 10.92
N ASP A 31 -2.33 11.56 12.05
CA ASP A 31 -3.39 12.35 12.70
C ASP A 31 -3.78 13.61 11.90
N TRP A 32 -3.22 13.79 10.69
CA TRP A 32 -3.46 14.93 9.83
C TRP A 32 -3.86 14.48 8.43
N LEU A 33 -4.70 15.29 7.78
CA LEU A 33 -5.14 15.12 6.40
C LEU A 33 -4.49 16.21 5.53
N PRO A 34 -4.03 15.91 4.31
CA PRO A 34 -3.59 16.94 3.39
C PRO A 34 -4.69 17.95 3.09
N GLU A 35 -4.29 19.20 2.81
CA GLU A 35 -5.22 20.29 2.44
C GLU A 35 -6.03 19.94 1.18
N CYS A 36 -5.35 19.38 0.18
CA CYS A 36 -5.97 18.83 -1.02
C CYS A 36 -5.84 17.31 -0.99
N LEU A 37 -6.95 16.59 -0.87
CA LEU A 37 -6.99 15.14 -0.91
C LEU A 37 -7.63 14.66 -2.21
N ALA A 38 -6.95 13.77 -2.92
CA ALA A 38 -7.48 13.14 -4.13
C ALA A 38 -7.66 11.63 -3.91
N PHE A 39 -8.73 11.09 -4.51
CA PHE A 39 -9.05 9.67 -4.51
C PHE A 39 -9.02 9.12 -5.93
N ASP A 40 -8.49 7.91 -6.08
CA ASP A 40 -8.54 7.18 -7.35
C ASP A 40 -8.76 5.67 -7.10
N GLU A 41 -9.14 4.94 -8.15
CA GLU A 41 -9.34 3.49 -8.13
C GLU A 41 -8.26 2.80 -8.96
N PHE A 42 -7.63 1.77 -8.39
CA PHE A 42 -6.64 0.97 -9.10
C PHE A 42 -6.91 -0.53 -8.95
N ARG A 43 -6.46 -1.29 -9.95
CA ARG A 43 -6.58 -2.75 -9.98
C ARG A 43 -5.37 -3.39 -9.31
N GLY A 44 -5.60 -4.04 -8.18
CA GLY A 44 -4.60 -4.80 -7.43
C GLY A 44 -4.51 -6.27 -7.86
N VAL A 45 -3.76 -7.03 -7.06
CA VAL A 45 -3.56 -8.47 -7.27
C VAL A 45 -4.90 -9.22 -7.24
N GLY A 46 -5.08 -10.20 -8.13
CA GLY A 46 -6.30 -10.99 -8.20
C GLY A 46 -7.49 -10.23 -8.81
N ARG A 47 -7.25 -9.19 -9.61
CA ARG A 47 -8.26 -8.36 -10.29
C ARG A 47 -9.20 -7.61 -9.33
N ARG A 48 -8.82 -7.49 -8.05
CA ARG A 48 -9.56 -6.73 -7.05
C ARG A 48 -9.30 -5.25 -7.23
N LEU A 49 -10.33 -4.43 -7.06
CA LEU A 49 -10.22 -2.99 -7.12
C LEU A 49 -10.07 -2.43 -5.71
N HIS A 50 -9.19 -1.44 -5.60
CA HIS A 50 -8.81 -0.76 -4.37
C HIS A 50 -8.90 0.74 -4.59
N PHE A 51 -9.20 1.48 -3.53
CA PHE A 51 -9.08 2.93 -3.55
C PHE A 51 -7.70 3.34 -3.04
N ILE A 52 -7.17 4.40 -3.62
CA ILE A 52 -5.97 5.08 -3.14
C ILE A 52 -6.33 6.52 -2.80
N ALA A 53 -5.86 6.97 -1.65
CA ALA A 53 -5.86 8.36 -1.24
C ALA A 53 -4.46 8.92 -1.43
N ILE A 54 -4.36 10.05 -2.12
CA ILE A 54 -3.10 10.76 -2.37
C ILE A 54 -3.25 12.22 -1.98
N ASP A 55 -2.14 12.82 -1.55
CA ASP A 55 -2.02 14.25 -1.40
C ASP A 55 -2.07 14.89 -2.79
N GLY A 56 -3.04 15.78 -3.00
CA GLY A 56 -3.29 16.44 -4.28
C GLY A 56 -2.20 17.43 -4.70
N HIS A 57 -1.34 17.88 -3.78
CA HIS A 57 -0.21 18.74 -4.10
C HIS A 57 1.09 17.96 -4.28
N THR A 58 1.42 17.07 -3.33
CA THR A 58 2.70 16.34 -3.37
C THR A 58 2.64 15.04 -4.17
N HIS A 59 1.43 14.58 -4.53
CA HIS A 59 1.16 13.28 -5.14
C HIS A 59 1.66 12.08 -4.32
N LYS A 60 2.00 12.29 -3.05
CA LYS A 60 2.39 11.21 -2.14
C LYS A 60 1.16 10.40 -1.74
N ILE A 61 1.37 9.09 -1.61
CA ILE A 61 0.32 8.17 -1.16
C ILE A 61 0.07 8.43 0.32
N VAL A 62 -1.17 8.76 0.65
CA VAL A 62 -1.66 8.91 2.02
C VAL A 62 -2.08 7.53 2.54
N LYS A 63 -2.97 6.85 1.80
CA LYS A 63 -3.46 5.53 2.22
C LYS A 63 -3.94 4.71 1.03
N VAL A 64 -3.64 3.41 1.05
CA VAL A 64 -4.30 2.43 0.17
C VAL A 64 -5.42 1.77 0.97
N LEU A 65 -6.66 1.95 0.51
CA LEU A 65 -7.82 1.35 1.15
C LEU A 65 -7.98 -0.11 0.72
N PRO A 66 -8.17 -1.04 1.67
CA PRO A 66 -8.09 -2.47 1.39
C PRO A 66 -9.21 -2.99 0.47
N THR A 67 -10.37 -2.31 0.43
CA THR A 67 -11.49 -2.68 -0.45
C THR A 67 -12.32 -1.45 -0.83
N ARG A 68 -13.04 -1.53 -1.96
CA ARG A 68 -14.04 -0.54 -2.36
C ARG A 68 -15.39 -0.63 -1.63
N LEU A 69 -15.60 -1.65 -0.78
CA LEU A 69 -16.93 -1.97 -0.22
C LEU A 69 -17.12 -1.37 1.17
N LYS A 70 -18.17 -0.56 1.36
CA LYS A 70 -18.55 0.03 2.67
C LYS A 70 -18.82 -1.00 3.77
N LYS A 71 -19.31 -2.20 3.43
CA LYS A 71 -19.80 -3.19 4.41
C LYS A 71 -18.78 -3.65 5.46
N ARG A 72 -17.47 -3.50 5.22
CA ARG A 72 -16.43 -3.88 6.21
C ARG A 72 -16.13 -2.82 7.27
N TYR A 73 -16.59 -1.58 7.12
CA TYR A 73 -16.30 -0.52 8.09
C TYR A 73 -17.27 -0.52 9.29
N TYR A 74 -18.48 -1.06 9.15
CA TYR A 74 -19.50 -1.10 10.21
C TYR A 74 -19.43 -2.33 11.12
N GLN A 75 -18.35 -3.12 11.05
CA GLN A 75 -18.18 -4.33 11.87
C GLN A 75 -17.09 -4.19 12.94
N LEU A 76 -16.57 -2.97 13.11
CA LEU A 76 -15.55 -2.59 14.11
C LEU A 76 -15.97 -1.39 14.97
N LEU A 77 -17.27 -1.05 14.96
CA LEU A 77 -17.95 -0.22 15.97
C LEU A 77 -18.94 -1.13 16.71
#